data_AF-A0A821PUX7-F1
#
_entry.id   AF-A0A821PUX7-F1
#
_cell.length_a   1.000
_cell.length_b   1.000
_cell.length_c   1.000
_cell.angle_alpha   90.00
_cell.angle_beta   90.00
_cell.angle_gamma   90.00
#
_symmetry.space_group_name_H-M   'P 1'
#
loop_
_entity.id
_entity.type
_entity.pdbx_description
1 polymer ?
#
loop_
_entity_poly.entity_id
_entity_poly.type
_entity_poly.pdbx_seq_one_letter_code
_entity_poly.pdbx_strand_id
1 'polypeptide(L)'
;MAATAIQQILEIRDASIPKDSLLGNAMPDSSVLDVTNIPRQCGLLSNDEITITENYTATQLVNLLAKGQLTAEQVIRAYLK
;
A
#
# COMPACT_ATOMS: atom_id res chain seq x y z
N MET A 1 14.08 30.90 -9.57
CA MET A 1 12.87 30.36 -10.25
C MET A 1 12.78 28.84 -10.18
N ALA A 2 13.82 28.05 -10.51
CA ALA A 2 13.74 26.57 -10.45
C ALA A 2 13.49 26.00 -9.03
N ALA A 3 14.14 26.55 -7.98
CA ALA A 3 13.93 26.10 -6.60
C ALA A 3 12.48 26.29 -6.12
N THR A 4 11.80 27.33 -6.59
CA THR A 4 10.40 27.63 -6.25
C THR A 4 9.45 26.62 -6.89
N ALA A 5 9.72 26.19 -8.13
CA ALA A 5 8.91 25.17 -8.80
C ALA A 5 9.02 23.78 -8.13
N ILE A 6 10.23 23.39 -7.69
CA ILE A 6 10.43 22.15 -6.94
C ILE A 6 9.62 22.16 -5.64
N GLN A 7 9.67 23.28 -4.91
CA GLN A 7 8.94 23.41 -3.64
C GLN A 7 7.42 23.25 -3.84
N GLN A 8 6.86 23.89 -4.87
CA GLN A 8 5.43 23.76 -5.21
C GLN A 8 5.03 22.31 -5.54
N ILE A 9 5.89 21.57 -6.24
CA ILE A 9 5.62 20.16 -6.58
C ILE A 9 5.61 19.29 -5.32
N LEU A 10 6.53 19.51 -4.38
CA LEU A 10 6.59 18.76 -3.13
C LEU A 10 5.34 19.01 -2.27
N GLU A 11 4.88 20.26 -2.20
CA GLU A 11 3.67 20.62 -1.47
C GLU A 11 2.42 19.95 -2.06
N ILE A 12 2.28 19.96 -3.39
CA ILE A 12 1.17 19.27 -4.06
C ILE A 12 1.21 17.76 -3.78
N ARG A 13 2.39 17.13 -3.86
CA ARG A 13 2.56 15.71 -3.54
C ARG A 13 2.11 15.41 -2.11
N ASP A 14 2.63 16.16 -1.14
CA ASP A 14 2.39 15.89 0.29
C ASP A 14 0.95 16.18 0.73
N ALA A 15 0.27 17.09 0.02
CA ALA A 15 -1.15 17.36 0.19
C ALA A 15 -2.05 16.30 -0.48
N SER A 16 -1.56 15.59 -1.51
CA SER A 16 -2.36 14.63 -2.30
C SER A 16 -2.32 13.21 -1.74
N ILE A 17 -1.34 12.87 -0.90
CA ILE A 17 -1.22 11.54 -0.29
C ILE A 17 -2.10 11.46 0.97
N PRO A 18 -3.05 10.51 1.05
CA PRO A 18 -3.82 10.27 2.27
C PRO A 18 -2.91 10.03 3.48
N LYS A 19 -3.24 10.64 4.62
CA LYS A 19 -2.36 10.60 5.80
C LYS A 19 -2.25 9.20 6.40
N ASP A 20 -3.27 8.37 6.22
CA ASP A 20 -3.33 6.96 6.60
C ASP A 20 -2.61 6.01 5.63
N SER A 21 -2.10 6.52 4.50
CA SER A 21 -1.21 5.79 3.58
C SER A 21 0.28 6.04 3.88
N LEU A 22 0.62 6.88 4.86
CA LEU A 22 2.00 7.18 5.21
C LEU A 22 2.53 6.16 6.23
N LEU A 23 3.75 5.67 5.99
CA LEU A 23 4.43 4.73 6.91
C LEU A 23 4.70 5.34 8.29
N GLY A 24 4.78 6.67 8.40
CA GLY A 24 5.06 7.36 9.66
C GLY A 24 6.30 6.79 10.35
N ASN A 25 6.11 6.24 11.55
CA ASN A 25 7.18 5.66 12.36
C ASN A 25 7.70 4.30 11.84
N ALA A 26 7.04 3.70 10.85
CA ALA A 26 7.47 2.45 10.21
C ALA A 26 8.46 2.67 9.05
N MET A 27 8.92 3.91 8.83
CA MET A 27 9.98 4.17 7.85
C MET A 27 11.26 3.42 8.25
N PRO A 28 11.84 2.62 7.34
CA PRO A 28 13.11 1.97 7.60
C PRO A 28 14.25 3.00 7.69
N ASP A 29 15.33 2.62 8.36
CA ASP A 29 16.56 3.41 8.34
C ASP A 29 17.10 3.55 6.90
N SER A 30 17.75 4.67 6.61
CA SER A 30 18.32 4.95 5.28
C SER A 30 19.35 3.91 4.80
N SER A 31 19.94 3.13 5.71
CA SER A 31 20.87 2.03 5.40
C SER A 31 20.17 0.73 4.99
N VAL A 32 18.85 0.61 5.15
CA VAL A 32 18.08 -0.58 4.76
C VAL A 32 17.92 -0.58 3.25
N LEU A 33 18.56 -1.57 2.60
CA LEU A 33 18.51 -1.72 1.14
C LEU A 33 17.40 -2.67 0.68
N ASP A 34 17.02 -3.62 1.54
CA ASP A 34 15.93 -4.57 1.27
C ASP A 34 14.67 -4.16 2.04
N VAL A 35 13.67 -3.71 1.29
CA VAL A 35 12.37 -3.28 1.82
C VAL A 35 11.25 -4.27 1.50
N THR A 36 11.56 -5.48 1.01
CA THR A 36 10.55 -6.47 0.60
C THR A 36 9.64 -6.88 1.76
N ASN A 37 10.08 -6.76 3.02
CA ASN A 37 9.28 -7.11 4.19
C ASN A 37 8.46 -5.96 4.79
N ILE A 38 8.62 -4.73 4.30
CA ILE A 38 7.92 -3.56 4.85
C ILE A 38 6.39 -3.70 4.83
N PRO A 39 5.73 -4.19 3.76
CA PRO A 39 4.26 -4.33 3.75
C PRO A 39 3.70 -5.16 4.92
N ARG A 40 4.45 -6.16 5.39
CA ARG A 40 4.06 -7.04 6.50
C ARG A 40 4.31 -6.43 7.88
N GLN A 41 5.15 -5.41 7.96
CA GLN A 41 5.63 -4.83 9.23
C GLN A 41 5.18 -3.39 9.43
N CYS A 42 4.73 -2.70 8.38
CA CYS A 42 4.41 -1.28 8.44
C CYS A 42 3.14 -0.94 9.20
N GLY A 43 2.29 -1.92 9.49
CA GLY A 43 1.02 -1.72 10.20
C GLY A 43 -0.07 -1.04 9.37
N LEU A 44 0.15 -0.79 8.07
CA LEU A 44 -0.86 -0.21 7.17
C LEU A 44 -1.82 -1.26 6.59
N LEU A 45 -1.36 -2.49 6.46
CA LEU A 45 -2.14 -3.62 5.98
C LEU A 45 -2.50 -4.53 7.15
N SER A 46 -3.76 -4.95 7.20
CA SER A 46 -4.21 -6.05 8.04
C SER A 46 -3.71 -7.40 7.51
N ASN A 47 -3.78 -8.43 8.36
CA ASN A 47 -3.38 -9.79 7.98
C ASN A 47 -4.17 -10.33 6.77
N ASP A 48 -5.45 -9.96 6.66
CA ASP A 48 -6.30 -10.35 5.54
C ASP A 48 -5.87 -9.63 4.24
N GLU A 49 -5.54 -8.34 4.31
CA GLU A 49 -5.07 -7.57 3.15
C GLU A 49 -3.70 -8.07 2.67
N ILE A 50 -2.78 -8.41 3.58
CA ILE A 50 -1.51 -9.08 3.25
C ILE A 50 -1.78 -10.41 2.56
N THR A 51 -2.68 -11.23 3.10
CA THR A 51 -3.03 -12.53 2.51
C THR A 51 -3.60 -12.35 1.10
N ILE A 52 -4.47 -11.36 0.90
CA ILE A 52 -5.08 -11.08 -0.41
C ILE A 52 -4.04 -10.65 -1.44
N THR A 53 -3.09 -9.80 -1.04
CA THR A 53 -2.11 -9.21 -1.96
C THR A 53 -0.88 -10.09 -2.23
N GLU A 54 -0.50 -10.96 -1.30
CA GLU A 54 0.73 -11.76 -1.40
C GLU A 54 0.49 -13.26 -1.70
N ASN A 55 -0.63 -13.85 -1.25
CA ASN A 55 -0.82 -15.31 -1.30
C ASN A 55 -1.67 -15.80 -2.48
N TYR A 56 -2.32 -14.89 -3.22
CA TYR A 56 -3.19 -15.26 -4.33
C TYR A 56 -2.74 -14.62 -5.64
N THR A 57 -2.74 -15.42 -6.69
CA THR A 57 -2.67 -14.93 -8.07
C THR A 57 -4.00 -14.31 -8.49
N ALA A 58 -4.00 -13.49 -9.54
CA ALA A 58 -5.21 -12.89 -10.09
C ALA A 58 -6.28 -13.95 -10.46
N THR A 59 -5.87 -15.09 -11.05
CA THR A 59 -6.80 -16.19 -11.37
C THR A 59 -7.39 -16.83 -10.12
N GLN A 60 -6.61 -16.97 -9.05
CA GLN A 60 -7.11 -17.47 -7.77
C GLN A 60 -8.09 -16.49 -7.14
N LEU A 61 -7.81 -15.18 -7.16
CA LEU A 61 -8.73 -14.15 -6.66
C LEU A 61 -10.07 -14.18 -7.41
N VAL A 62 -10.07 -14.31 -8.73
CA VAL A 62 -11.30 -14.46 -9.53
C VAL A 62 -12.09 -15.70 -9.11
N ASN A 63 -11.42 -16.83 -8.87
CA ASN A 63 -12.09 -18.05 -8.39
C ASN A 63 -12.69 -17.89 -6.98
N LEU A 64 -11.99 -17.20 -6.08
CA LEU A 64 -12.47 -16.93 -4.72
C LEU A 64 -13.68 -15.98 -4.73
N LEU A 65 -13.64 -14.94 -5.58
CA LEU A 65 -14.75 -14.02 -5.81
C LEU A 65 -15.98 -14.75 -6.37
N ALA A 66 -15.78 -15.59 -7.40
CA ALA A 66 -16.87 -16.36 -8.02
C ALA A 66 -17.54 -17.35 -7.04
N LYS A 67 -16.80 -17.83 -6.05
CA LYS A 67 -17.30 -18.69 -4.96
C LYS A 67 -17.91 -17.91 -3.79
N GLY A 68 -17.85 -16.58 -3.80
CA GLY A 68 -18.28 -15.74 -2.68
C GLY A 68 -17.42 -15.87 -1.42
N GLN A 69 -16.20 -16.40 -1.55
CA GLN A 69 -15.25 -16.56 -0.42
C GLN A 69 -14.51 -15.25 -0.13
N LEU A 70 -14.39 -14.38 -1.12
CA LEU A 70 -13.99 -12.99 -0.97
C LEU A 70 -15.06 -12.10 -1.61
N THR A 71 -15.19 -10.88 -1.11
CA THR A 71 -16.01 -9.84 -1.74
C THR A 71 -15.12 -8.93 -2.59
N ALA A 72 -15.75 -8.25 -3.57
CA ALA A 72 -15.06 -7.23 -4.36
C ALA A 72 -14.50 -6.11 -3.47
N GLU A 73 -15.23 -5.73 -2.42
CA GLU A 73 -14.77 -4.72 -1.46
C GLU A 73 -13.49 -5.15 -0.74
N GLN A 74 -13.43 -6.40 -0.24
CA GLN A 74 -12.24 -6.93 0.44
C GLN A 74 -11.02 -6.90 -0.48
N VAL A 75 -11.18 -7.33 -1.74
CA VAL A 75 -10.09 -7.34 -2.72
C VAL A 75 -9.66 -5.92 -3.06
N ILE A 76 -10.60 -5.02 -3.38
CA ILE A 76 -10.28 -3.64 -3.74
C ILE A 76 -9.60 -2.93 -2.58
N ARG A 77 -10.12 -3.09 -1.35
CA ARG A 77 -9.54 -2.48 -0.15
C ARG A 77 -8.09 -2.90 0.07
N ALA A 78 -7.77 -4.18 -0.11
CA ALA A 78 -6.42 -4.70 0.03
C ALA A 78 -5.42 -4.10 -0.99
N TYR A 79 -5.87 -3.80 -2.21
CA TYR A 79 -5.03 -3.21 -3.27
C TYR A 79 -5.07 -1.67 -3.35
N LEU A 80 -5.89 -1.01 -2.54
CA LEU A 80 -5.99 0.46 -2.50
C LEU A 80 -4.92 1.11 -1.59
N LYS A 81 -4.03 0.30 -1.00
CA LYS A 81 -3.00 0.74 -0.04
C LYS A 81 -1.72 1.19 -0.72
#